data_AF-A0A975DLY3-F1
#
_entry.id   AF-A0A975DLY3-F1
#
_cell.length_a   1.000
_cell.length_b   1.000
_cell.length_c   1.000
_cell.angle_alpha   90.00
_cell.angle_beta   90.00
_cell.angle_gamma   90.00
#
_symmetry.space_group_name_H-M   'P 1'
#
loop_
_entity.id
_entity.type
_entity.pdbx_description
1 polymer ?
#
loop_
_entity_poly.entity_id
_entity_poly.type
_entity_poly.pdbx_seq_one_letter_code
_entity_poly.pdbx_strand_id
1 'polypeptide(L)'
;MVFLLGVGIPTLVILGLVTIIKLNSIFSYVLIILLGILSTYVFNYTYCNILGFECKPDPLNALGEIIHSGLVIVISSIIYALLPKKYKKRSVDVGG
;
A
#
# COMPACT_ATOMS: atom_id res chain seq x y z
N MET A 1 -4.15 -7.66 17.06
CA MET A 1 -3.91 -6.21 17.22
C MET A 1 -2.81 -5.71 16.28
N VAL A 2 -1.63 -6.35 16.24
CA VAL A 2 -0.52 -5.95 15.35
C VAL A 2 -0.88 -5.98 13.86
N PHE A 3 -1.75 -6.90 13.41
CA PHE A 3 -2.17 -6.98 12.00
C PHE A 3 -2.93 -5.72 11.50
N LEU A 4 -3.75 -5.10 12.34
CA LEU A 4 -4.48 -3.87 11.99
C LEU A 4 -3.54 -2.66 11.90
N LEU A 5 -2.58 -2.58 12.81
CA LEU A 5 -1.53 -1.55 12.78
C LEU A 5 -0.55 -1.77 11.62
N GLY A 6 -0.23 -3.04 11.33
CA GLY A 6 0.70 -3.45 10.31
C GLY A 6 0.17 -3.31 8.90
N VAL A 7 -1.04 -3.84 8.63
CA VAL A 7 -1.63 -3.87 7.29
C VAL A 7 -2.68 -2.79 7.12
N GLY A 8 -3.52 -2.57 8.13
CA GLY A 8 -4.67 -1.66 8.03
C GLY A 8 -4.27 -0.20 7.85
N ILE A 9 -3.30 0.28 8.63
CA ILE A 9 -2.81 1.67 8.54
C ILE A 9 -2.20 1.97 7.17
N PRO A 10 -1.19 1.22 6.68
CA PRO A 10 -0.64 1.52 5.36
C PRO A 10 -1.68 1.37 4.26
N THR A 11 -2.56 0.38 4.33
CA THR A 11 -3.67 0.24 3.35
C THR A 11 -4.54 1.49 3.30
N LEU A 12 -4.94 2.04 4.45
CA LEU A 12 -5.74 3.27 4.53
C LEU A 12 -4.98 4.49 4.00
N VAL A 13 -3.70 4.62 4.32
CA VAL A 13 -2.84 5.72 3.84
C VAL A 13 -2.71 5.65 2.32
N ILE A 14 -2.46 4.46 1.76
CA ILE A 14 -2.36 4.22 0.32
C ILE A 14 -3.68 4.57 -0.36
N LEU A 15 -4.80 4.07 0.16
CA LEU A 15 -6.12 4.34 -0.40
C LEU A 15 -6.43 5.84 -0.37
N GLY A 16 -6.14 6.51 0.76
CA GLY A 16 -6.31 7.95 0.91
C GLY A 16 -5.51 8.74 -0.14
N LEU A 17 -4.22 8.44 -0.27
CA LEU A 17 -3.34 9.05 -1.28
C LEU A 17 -3.86 8.84 -2.70
N VAL A 18 -4.23 7.60 -3.05
CA VAL A 18 -4.75 7.27 -4.38
C VAL A 18 -6.05 8.01 -4.68
N THR A 19 -6.91 8.18 -3.66
CA THR A 19 -8.19 8.88 -3.80
C THR A 19 -8.00 10.40 -3.92
N ILE A 20 -7.02 10.97 -3.21
CA ILE A 20 -6.66 12.41 -3.28
C ILE A 20 -6.07 12.75 -4.65
N ILE A 21 -5.14 11.92 -5.15
CA ILE A 21 -4.41 12.17 -6.38
C ILE A 21 -5.32 12.11 -7.63
N LYS A 22 -6.49 11.45 -7.54
CA LYS A 22 -7.48 11.32 -8.65
C LYS A 22 -6.82 10.94 -9.99
N LEU A 23 -5.92 9.96 -9.95
CA LEU A 23 -5.20 9.49 -11.13
C LEU A 23 -6.06 8.56 -11.99
N ASN A 24 -5.65 8.40 -13.26
CA ASN A 24 -6.33 7.51 -14.19
C ASN A 24 -6.25 6.06 -13.68
N SER A 25 -7.24 5.21 -14.00
CA SER A 25 -7.40 3.91 -13.32
C SER A 25 -6.15 3.02 -13.43
N ILE A 26 -5.41 3.07 -14.54
CA ILE A 26 -4.16 2.31 -14.72
C ILE A 26 -3.05 2.88 -13.84
N PHE A 27 -2.87 4.21 -13.86
CA PHE A 27 -1.87 4.88 -13.04
C PHE A 27 -2.15 4.73 -11.54
N SER A 28 -3.41 4.70 -11.11
CA SER A 28 -3.77 4.41 -9.71
C SER A 28 -3.33 3.02 -9.29
N TYR A 29 -3.47 2.00 -10.14
CA TYR A 29 -2.96 0.65 -9.82
C TYR A 29 -1.43 0.62 -9.73
N VAL A 30 -0.75 1.29 -10.65
CA VAL A 30 0.73 1.41 -10.58
C VAL A 30 1.16 2.10 -9.29
N LEU A 31 0.44 3.15 -8.88
CA LEU A 31 0.69 3.86 -7.62
C LEU A 31 0.44 2.99 -6.39
N ILE A 32 -0.62 2.17 -6.39
CA ILE A 32 -0.90 1.21 -5.32
C ILE A 32 0.25 0.20 -5.19
N ILE A 33 0.75 -0.32 -6.30
CA ILE A 33 1.89 -1.27 -6.30
C ILE A 33 3.15 -0.58 -5.76
N LEU A 34 3.47 0.60 -6.27
CA LEU A 34 4.66 1.35 -5.86
C LEU A 34 4.62 1.71 -4.37
N LEU A 35 3.48 2.23 -3.90
CA LEU A 35 3.25 2.55 -2.49
C LEU A 35 3.22 1.30 -1.60
N GLY A 36 2.71 0.18 -2.10
CA GLY A 36 2.71 -1.09 -1.37
C GLY A 36 4.13 -1.63 -1.14
N ILE A 37 5.01 -1.50 -2.14
CA ILE A 37 6.43 -1.85 -2.01
C ILE A 37 7.14 -0.88 -1.05
N LEU A 38 6.89 0.44 -1.20
CA LEU A 38 7.45 1.45 -0.29
C LEU A 38 6.97 1.27 1.15
N SER A 39 5.71 0.86 1.33
CA SER A 39 5.09 0.61 2.63
C SER A 39 5.91 -0.38 3.45
N THR A 40 6.34 -1.49 2.84
CA THR A 40 7.21 -2.48 3.50
C THR A 40 8.52 -1.86 3.99
N TYR A 41 9.19 -1.06 3.13
CA TYR A 41 10.45 -0.42 3.51
C TYR A 41 10.27 0.57 4.68
N VAL A 42 9.22 1.38 4.62
CA VAL A 42 8.89 2.35 5.69
C VAL A 42 8.50 1.62 6.97
N PHE A 43 7.78 0.51 6.87
CA PHE A 43 7.38 -0.31 8.00
C PHE A 43 8.60 -0.92 8.70
N ASN A 44 9.50 -1.54 7.94
CA ASN A 44 10.76 -2.07 8.45
C ASN A 44 11.58 -0.96 9.12
N TYR A 45 11.81 0.16 8.42
CA TYR A 45 12.57 1.29 8.96
C TYR A 45 11.95 1.84 10.26
N THR A 46 10.63 1.95 10.32
CA THR A 46 9.94 2.44 11.52
C THR A 46 10.02 1.43 12.66
N TYR A 47 9.85 0.15 12.40
CA TYR A 47 9.95 -0.90 13.43
C TYR A 47 11.37 -1.04 13.98
N CYS A 48 12.37 -1.05 13.11
CA CYS A 48 13.76 -1.23 13.54
C CYS A 48 14.35 0.04 14.14
N ASN A 49 14.10 1.20 13.52
CA ASN A 49 14.82 2.44 13.84
C ASN A 49 14.05 3.37 14.76
N ILE A 50 12.71 3.34 14.74
CA ILE A 50 11.87 4.20 15.60
C ILE A 50 11.39 3.46 16.84
N LEU A 51 10.90 2.23 16.68
CA LEU A 51 10.44 1.42 17.82
C LEU A 51 11.58 0.62 18.50
N GLY A 52 12.76 0.57 17.90
CA GLY A 52 13.94 -0.06 18.48
C GLY A 52 13.86 -1.59 18.58
N PHE A 53 13.03 -2.24 17.74
CA PHE A 53 13.04 -3.70 17.66
C PHE A 53 14.33 -4.19 16.99
N GLU A 54 14.90 -5.28 17.51
CA GLU A 54 16.05 -5.96 16.89
C GLU A 54 15.62 -6.61 15.58
N CYS A 55 15.67 -5.86 14.49
CA CYS A 55 15.51 -6.39 13.15
C CYS A 55 16.78 -7.11 12.74
N LYS A 56 16.93 -8.36 13.18
CA LYS A 56 17.91 -9.23 12.56
C LYS A 56 17.52 -9.47 11.11
N PRO A 57 18.47 -9.40 10.17
CA PRO A 57 18.25 -9.78 8.78
C PRO A 57 18.14 -11.31 8.70
N ASP A 58 17.04 -11.85 9.20
CA ASP A 58 16.72 -13.26 9.10
C ASP A 58 15.91 -13.51 7.81
N PRO A 59 16.15 -14.61 7.10
CA PRO A 59 15.42 -14.93 5.88
C PRO A 59 13.91 -15.07 6.13
N LEU A 60 13.52 -15.47 7.34
CA LEU A 60 12.12 -15.55 7.74
C LEU A 60 11.47 -14.17 7.88
N ASN A 61 12.23 -13.17 8.32
CA ASN A 61 11.76 -11.78 8.42
C ASN A 61 11.58 -11.19 7.01
N ALA A 62 12.55 -11.39 6.12
CA ALA A 62 12.46 -10.97 4.72
C ALA A 62 11.26 -11.61 3.99
N LEU A 63 10.99 -12.89 4.25
CA LEU A 63 9.80 -13.57 3.71
C LEU A 63 8.51 -12.96 4.26
N GLY A 64 8.48 -12.66 5.56
CA GLY A 64 7.39 -11.95 6.20
C GLY A 64 7.10 -10.59 5.56
N GLU A 65 8.14 -9.83 5.21
CA GLU A 65 8.00 -8.55 4.49
C GLU A 65 7.41 -8.72 3.10
N ILE A 66 7.89 -9.69 2.32
CA ILE A 66 7.38 -9.96 0.96
C ILE A 66 5.90 -10.33 1.02
N ILE A 67 5.52 -11.20 1.97
CA ILE A 67 4.12 -11.61 2.18
C ILE A 67 3.28 -10.41 2.63
N HIS A 68 3.82 -9.57 3.51
CA HIS A 68 3.16 -8.36 3.99
C HIS A 68 2.89 -7.36 2.85
N SER A 69 3.90 -7.06 2.03
CA SER A 69 3.79 -6.24 0.82
C SER A 69 2.72 -6.78 -0.13
N GLY A 70 2.76 -8.08 -0.42
CA GLY A 70 1.77 -8.75 -1.27
C GLY A 70 0.34 -8.58 -0.74
N LEU A 71 0.14 -8.79 0.57
CA LEU A 71 -1.16 -8.60 1.22
C LEU A 71 -1.65 -7.16 1.13
N VAL A 72 -0.80 -6.18 1.43
CA VAL A 72 -1.15 -4.75 1.36
C VAL A 72 -1.55 -4.37 -0.06
N ILE A 73 -0.81 -4.82 -1.08
CA ILE A 73 -1.11 -4.54 -2.49
C ILE A 73 -2.45 -5.19 -2.90
N VAL A 74 -2.66 -6.46 -2.57
CA VAL A 74 -3.88 -7.19 -2.93
C VAL A 74 -5.10 -6.58 -2.26
N ILE A 75 -5.03 -6.31 -0.95
CA ILE A 75 -6.14 -5.72 -0.19
C ILE A 75 -6.42 -4.31 -0.71
N SER A 76 -5.40 -3.47 -0.90
CA SER A 76 -5.57 -2.11 -1.45
C SER A 76 -6.20 -2.15 -2.84
N SER A 77 -5.82 -3.10 -3.68
CA SER A 77 -6.37 -3.27 -5.03
C SER A 77 -7.84 -3.71 -4.99
N ILE A 78 -8.20 -4.65 -4.11
CA ILE A 78 -9.58 -5.11 -3.92
C ILE A 78 -10.44 -3.95 -3.43
N ILE A 79 -10.01 -3.23 -2.40
CA ILE A 79 -10.75 -2.08 -1.86
C ILE A 79 -10.89 -0.98 -2.93
N TYR A 80 -9.83 -0.70 -3.70
CA TYR A 80 -9.89 0.25 -4.81
C TYR A 80 -10.84 -0.20 -5.94
N ALA A 81 -10.96 -1.50 -6.19
CA ALA A 81 -11.92 -2.05 -7.15
C ALA A 81 -13.37 -1.96 -6.64
N LEU A 82 -13.59 -2.13 -5.33
CA LEU A 82 -14.89 -2.04 -4.67
C LEU A 82 -15.36 -0.59 -4.46
N LEU A 83 -14.45 0.39 -4.48
CA LEU A 83 -14.78 1.80 -4.29
C LEU A 83 -15.76 2.29 -5.39
N PRO A 84 -16.82 3.05 -5.01
CA PRO A 84 -17.79 3.54 -5.98
C PRO A 84 -17.13 4.39 -7.07
N LYS A 85 -17.56 4.23 -8.32
CA LYS A 85 -17.06 5.03 -9.48
C LYS A 85 -17.04 6.54 -9.22
N LYS A 86 -17.87 7.06 -8.30
CA LYS A 86 -17.89 8.47 -7.88
C LYS A 86 -16.55 8.94 -7.28
N TYR A 87 -15.84 8.08 -6.56
CA TYR A 87 -14.50 8.35 -6.02
C TYR A 87 -13.38 8.09 -7.03
N LYS A 88 -13.69 7.36 -8.11
CA LYS A 88 -12.76 6.97 -9.17
C LYS A 88 -12.66 8.00 -10.31
N LYS A 89 -13.46 9.08 -10.30
CA LYS A 89 -13.51 10.07 -11.40
C LYS A 89 -12.51 11.22 -11.22
N ARG A 90 -11.46 11.25 -12.05
CA ARG A 90 -11.44 12.04 -13.30
C ARG A 90 -10.48 11.38 -14.29
N SER A 91 -11.05 10.80 -15.34
CA SER A 91 -10.32 10.40 -16.54
C SER A 91 -9.52 11.59 -17.05
N VAL A 92 -8.23 11.41 -17.28
CA VAL A 92 -7.62 12.07 -18.43
C VAL A 92 -8.27 11.38 -19.62
N ASP A 93 -9.23 12.09 -20.21
CA ASP A 93 -9.63 11.89 -21.59
C ASP A 93 -8.37 12.11 -22.43
N VAL A 94 -7.65 11.03 -22.74
CA VAL A 94 -6.74 11.06 -23.88
C VAL A 94 -7.62 10.74 -25.06
N GLY A 95 -8.21 11.80 -25.61
CA GLY A 95 -8.87 11.76 -26.90
C GLY A 95 -7.98 11.14 -27.97
N GLY A 96 -8.62 10.43 -28.86
CA GLY A 96 -8.09 9.75 -30.04
C GLY A 96 -9.19 8.91 -30.65
#